data_AF-A0A920TC63-F1
#
_entry.id   AF-A0A920TC63-F1
#
_cell.length_a   1.000
_cell.length_b   1.000
_cell.length_c   1.000
_cell.angle_alpha   90.00
_cell.angle_beta   90.00
_cell.angle_gamma   90.00
#
_symmetry.space_group_name_H-M   'P 1'
#
loop_
_entity.id
_entity.type
_entity.pdbx_description
1 polymer ?
#
loop_
_entity_poly.entity_id
_entity_poly.type
_entity_poly.pdbx_seq_one_letter_code
_entity_poly.pdbx_strand_id
1 'polypeptide(L)' 'MGHFGLTPQSVNQLNGYRVQGRDSNSAAQIIKDALLLQEAGAYAVVLELVPRELASEITQLLEYPL' A
#
# COMPACT_ATOMS: atom_id res chain seq x y z
N MET A 1 5.69 -11.27 1.76
CA MET A 1 5.97 -9.83 1.98
C MET A 1 5.44 -9.06 0.78
N GLY A 2 4.69 -7.98 1.01
CA GLY A 2 4.15 -7.11 -0.03
C GLY A 2 4.85 -5.76 -0.11
N HIS A 3 4.58 -5.02 -1.18
CA HIS A 3 5.01 -3.64 -1.34
C HIS A 3 3.90 -2.87 -2.06
N PHE A 4 3.30 -1.91 -1.36
CA PHE A 4 2.22 -1.06 -1.86
C PHE A 4 2.59 0.42 -1.85
N GLY A 5 1.81 1.21 -2.58
CA GLY A 5 2.12 2.60 -2.85
C GLY A 5 3.01 2.73 -4.08
N LEU A 6 4.02 3.59 -4.00
CA LEU A 6 5.02 3.70 -5.06
C LEU A 6 5.84 2.41 -5.10
N THR A 7 5.77 1.68 -6.19
CA THR A 7 6.68 0.56 -6.44
C THR A 7 7.73 1.01 -7.46
N PRO A 8 9.02 1.19 -7.08
CA PRO A 8 10.04 1.75 -7.97
C PRO A 8 10.19 1.01 -9.31
N GLN A 9 10.00 -0.31 -9.30
CA GLN A 9 9.95 -1.17 -10.49
C GLN A 9 8.87 -0.77 -11.51
N SER A 10 7.83 -0.06 -11.09
CA SER A 10 6.71 0.41 -11.93
C SER A 10 6.77 1.92 -12.20
N VAL A 11 7.89 2.60 -11.95
CA VAL A 11 8.02 4.07 -12.02
C VAL A 11 7.55 4.68 -13.35
N ASN A 12 7.79 4.00 -14.47
CA ASN A 12 7.34 4.49 -15.79
C ASN A 12 5.80 4.45 -15.92
N GLN A 13 5.15 3.43 -15.36
CA GLN A 13 3.68 3.32 -15.34
C GLN A 13 3.07 4.33 -14.36
N LEU A 14 3.76 4.60 -13.25
CA LEU A 14 3.36 5.55 -12.22
C LEU A 14 3.68 7.01 -12.56
N ASN A 15 4.26 7.27 -13.74
CA ASN A 15 4.67 8.60 -14.20
C ASN A 15 5.63 9.30 -13.23
N GLY A 16 6.61 8.55 -12.73
CA GLY A 16 7.66 9.02 -11.81
C GLY A 16 7.40 8.68 -10.34
N TYR A 17 8.26 9.22 -9.49
CA TYR A 17 8.18 9.08 -8.03
C TYR A 17 7.10 10.02 -7.47
N ARG A 18 5.85 9.54 -7.45
CA ARG A 18 4.68 10.32 -7.00
C ARG A 18 3.98 9.66 -5.82
N VAL A 19 3.32 10.47 -5.00
CA VAL A 19 2.50 10.00 -3.89
C VAL A 19 1.32 9.18 -4.42
N GLN A 20 1.15 7.96 -3.91
CA GLN A 20 0.05 7.06 -4.25
C GLN A 20 -1.03 7.06 -3.16
N GLY A 21 -2.30 6.81 -3.52
CA GLY A 21 -3.39 6.78 -2.52
C GLY A 21 -3.91 8.16 -2.08
N ARG A 22 -3.80 9.19 -2.95
CA ARG A 22 -4.25 10.56 -2.62
C ARG A 22 -5.75 10.74 -2.75
N ASP A 23 -6.37 10.01 -3.67
CA ASP A 23 -7.81 9.98 -3.87
C ASP A 23 -8.41 8.76 -3.17
N SER A 24 -9.69 8.84 -2.84
CA SER A 24 -10.39 7.79 -2.09
C SER A 24 -10.39 6.45 -2.80
N ASN A 25 -10.43 6.44 -4.13
CA ASN A 25 -10.51 5.19 -4.89
C ASN A 25 -9.16 4.47 -4.88
N SER A 26 -8.06 5.20 -5.12
CA SER A 26 -6.72 4.61 -5.04
C SER A 26 -6.36 4.19 -3.62
N ALA A 27 -6.76 4.96 -2.60
CA ALA A 27 -6.59 4.58 -1.20
C ALA A 27 -7.34 3.29 -0.85
N ALA A 28 -8.62 3.19 -1.21
CA ALA A 28 -9.43 2.00 -0.99
C ALA A 28 -8.87 0.77 -1.70
N GLN A 29 -8.33 0.94 -2.92
CA GLN A 29 -7.70 -0.14 -3.67
C GLN A 29 -6.45 -0.66 -2.96
N ILE A 30 -5.59 0.24 -2.45
CA ILE A 30 -4.39 -0.15 -1.69
C ILE A 30 -4.76 -0.93 -0.42
N ILE A 31 -5.78 -0.46 0.33
CA ILE A 31 -6.26 -1.17 1.53
C ILE A 31 -6.74 -2.57 1.18
N LYS A 32 -7.58 -2.67 0.14
CA LYS A 32 -8.11 -3.95 -0.33
C LYS A 32 -6.99 -4.92 -0.72
N ASP A 33 -6.00 -4.45 -1.47
CA ASP A 33 -4.91 -5.31 -1.93
C ASP A 33 -4.00 -5.75 -0.78
N ALA A 34 -3.79 -4.89 0.22
CA ALA A 34 -3.06 -5.26 1.44
C ALA A 34 -3.77 -6.36 2.24
N LEU A 35 -5.09 -6.26 2.40
CA LEU A 35 -5.91 -7.27 3.08
C LEU A 35 -5.94 -8.60 2.32
N LEU A 36 -6.12 -8.56 1.00
CA LEU A 36 -6.07 -9.78 0.18
C LEU A 36 -4.69 -10.46 0.26
N LEU A 37 -3.62 -9.67 0.31
CA LEU A 37 -2.28 -10.21 0.45
C LEU A 37 -2.05 -10.84 1.84
N GLN A 38 -2.65 -10.28 2.89
CA GLN A 38 -2.69 -10.91 4.22
C GLN A 38 -3.41 -12.26 4.17
N GLU A 39 -4.59 -12.33 3.56
CA GLU A 39 -5.34 -13.59 3.38
C GLU A 39 -4.54 -14.64 2.59
N ALA A 40 -3.69 -14.19 1.66
CA ALA A 40 -2.77 -15.05 0.91
C ALA A 40 -1.54 -15.52 1.72
N GLY A 41 -1.42 -15.15 3.00
CA GLY A 41 -0.36 -15.59 3.91
C GLY A 41 0.88 -14.69 3.94
N ALA A 42 0.78 -13.43 3.50
CA ALA A 42 1.86 -12.49 3.73
C ALA A 42 2.01 -12.17 5.23
N TYR A 43 3.25 -11.90 5.62
CA TYR A 43 3.65 -11.67 7.01
C TYR A 43 4.19 -10.25 7.28
N ALA A 44 4.33 -9.43 6.23
CA ALA A 44 4.88 -8.07 6.28
C ALA A 44 4.55 -7.32 4.99
N VAL A 45 4.46 -5.99 5.04
CA VAL A 45 4.26 -5.14 3.84
C VAL A 45 4.99 -3.80 3.97
N VAL A 46 5.62 -3.37 2.87
CA VAL A 46 6.18 -2.03 2.75
C VAL A 46 5.13 -1.08 2.17
N LEU A 47 4.95 0.07 2.81
CA LEU A 47 4.16 1.19 2.27
C LEU A 47 5.12 2.31 1.86
N GLU A 48 5.31 2.51 0.56
CA GLU A 48 6.24 3.52 0.04
C GLU A 48 5.48 4.70 -0.57
N LEU A 49 5.82 5.92 -0.14
CA LEU A 49 5.31 7.17 -0.70
C LEU A 49 3.76 7.26 -0.72
N VAL A 50 3.13 6.90 0.40
CA VAL A 50 1.67 7.03 0.63
C VAL A 50 1.35 8.11 1.67
N PRO A 51 0.13 8.69 1.69
CA PRO A 51 -0.31 9.57 2.78
C PRO A 51 -0.21 8.91 4.15
N ARG A 52 0.09 9.73 5.16
CA ARG A 52 0.29 9.26 6.54
C ARG A 52 -0.99 8.63 7.10
N GLU A 53 -2.13 9.22 6.82
CA GLU A 53 -3.44 8.78 7.30
C GLU A 53 -3.77 7.41 6.72
N LEU A 54 -3.54 7.22 5.41
CA LEU A 54 -3.70 5.94 4.74
C LEU A 54 -2.77 4.87 5.31
N ALA A 55 -1.48 5.20 5.52
CA ALA A 55 -0.54 4.27 6.13
C ALA A 55 -0.98 3.86 7.55
N SER A 56 -1.46 4.81 8.36
CA SER A 56 -1.97 4.54 9.70
C SER A 56 -3.19 3.63 9.68
N GLU A 57 -4.11 3.85 8.74
CA GLU A 57 -5.31 3.02 8.57
C GLU A 57 -4.92 1.59 8.19
N ILE A 58 -4.06 1.40 7.18
CA ILE A 58 -3.59 0.07 6.77
C ILE A 58 -2.89 -0.64 7.94
N THR A 59 -2.05 0.08 8.69
CA THR A 59 -1.35 -0.49 9.87
C THR A 59 -2.34 -1.01 10.93
N GLN A 60 -3.46 -0.32 11.12
CA GLN A 60 -4.48 -0.73 12.10
C GLN A 60 -5.32 -1.91 11.63
N LEU A 61 -5.47 -2.09 10.31
CA LEU A 61 -6.26 -3.17 9.72
C LEU A 61 -5.49 -4.49 9.58
N LEU A 62 -4.17 -4.43 9.42
CA LEU A 62 -3.33 -5.62 9.28
C LEU A 62 -3.05 -6.29 10.64
N GLU A 63 -3.00 -7.62 10.65
CA GLU A 63 -2.73 -8.43 11.84
C GLU A 63 -1.23 -8.62 12.11
N TYR A 64 -0.38 -8.25 11.15
CA TYR A 64 1.08 -8.35 11.23
C TYR A 64 1.77 -6.97 11.14
N PRO A 65 3.03 -6.84 11.59
CA PRO A 65 3.79 -5.59 11.46
C PRO A 65 4.09 -5.23 10.01
N LEU A 66 4.07 -3.93 9.69
CA LEU A 66 4.56 -3.42 8.39
C LEU A 66 6.04 -3.81 8.16
#